data_AF-A0A4Z0LCQ4-F1
#
_entry.id   AF-A0A4Z0LCQ4-F1
#
_cell.length_a   1.000
_cell.length_b   1.000
_cell.length_c   1.000
_cell.angle_alpha   90.00
_cell.angle_beta   90.00
_cell.angle_gamma   90.00
#
_symmetry.space_group_name_H-M   'P 1'
#
loop_
_entity.id
_entity.type
_entity.pdbx_description
1 polymer ?
#
loop_
_entity_poly.entity_id
_entity_poly.type
_entity_poly.pdbx_seq_one_letter_code
_entity_poly.pdbx_strand_id
1 'polypeptide(L)'
;MSNNLNGTDATVQHEVSREIVAHDFQNAMTGKLDDATISSVKKQILSASTAYPANGSVASMIFYLQFQVTVKNGGKTFNGKGGGISSPGGGALFGDVYTDDINRLYANTVSMQFNCAFAYTSILFFDKSSNLLGSFQSGSVSTVAGVGGGSGSWS
;
A
#
# COMPACT_ATOMS: atom_id res chain seq x y z
N MET A 1 12.68 -3.61 -45.60
CA MET A 1 13.44 -4.68 -44.92
C MET A 1 14.41 -4.04 -43.96
N SER A 2 14.05 -4.05 -42.67
CA SER A 2 14.96 -4.00 -41.53
C SER A 2 14.11 -4.15 -40.27
N ASN A 3 13.74 -5.40 -39.97
CA ASN A 3 13.23 -5.77 -38.66
C ASN A 3 14.38 -5.68 -37.67
N ASN A 4 14.23 -4.91 -36.61
CA ASN A 4 15.10 -5.03 -35.44
C ASN A 4 14.26 -5.63 -34.31
N LEU A 5 14.31 -6.95 -34.22
CA LEU A 5 13.89 -7.74 -33.07
C LEU A 5 15.01 -7.61 -32.03
N ASN A 6 14.75 -6.87 -30.95
CA ASN A 6 15.47 -7.10 -29.70
C ASN A 6 14.46 -7.04 -28.56
N GLY A 7 13.95 -8.23 -28.25
CA GLY A 7 13.27 -8.49 -27.01
C GLY A 7 14.26 -8.40 -25.86
N THR A 8 13.96 -7.51 -24.93
CA THR A 8 13.93 -7.83 -23.51
C THR A 8 12.77 -7.03 -22.96
N ASP A 9 11.61 -7.68 -22.80
CA ASP A 9 10.58 -7.25 -21.85
C ASP A 9 11.22 -7.26 -20.45
N ALA A 10 12.03 -6.24 -20.17
CA ALA A 10 12.15 -5.77 -18.81
C ALA A 10 10.76 -5.26 -18.49
N THR A 11 9.97 -6.06 -17.76
CA THR A 11 8.73 -5.59 -17.15
C THR A 11 9.07 -4.29 -16.41
N VAL A 12 8.74 -3.16 -17.02
CA VAL A 12 8.82 -1.86 -16.38
C VAL A 12 7.79 -1.95 -15.27
N GLN A 13 8.24 -2.25 -14.06
CA GLN A 13 7.41 -2.16 -12.88
C GLN A 13 6.97 -0.69 -12.83
N HIS A 14 5.70 -0.44 -13.18
CA HIS A 14 5.17 0.91 -13.18
C HIS A 14 5.12 1.36 -11.72
N GLU A 15 6.00 2.28 -11.35
CA GLU A 15 5.96 2.90 -10.03
C GLU A 15 4.57 3.53 -9.87
N VAL A 16 3.85 3.12 -8.82
CA VAL A 16 2.54 3.70 -8.54
C VAL A 16 2.77 5.13 -8.07
N SER A 17 2.17 6.10 -8.76
CA SER A 17 2.30 7.51 -8.40
C SER A 17 1.72 7.77 -7.00
N ARG A 18 2.50 8.44 -6.15
CA ARG A 18 2.07 8.85 -4.80
C ARG A 18 0.93 9.86 -4.85
N GLU A 19 0.83 10.63 -5.93
CA GLU A 19 -0.28 11.54 -6.21
C GLU A 19 -1.60 10.77 -6.38
N ILE A 20 -1.60 9.65 -7.09
CA ILE A 20 -2.76 8.76 -7.23
C ILE A 20 -3.16 8.22 -5.86
N VAL A 21 -2.19 7.71 -5.08
CA VAL A 21 -2.45 7.16 -3.74
C VAL A 21 -3.03 8.23 -2.81
N ALA A 22 -2.46 9.45 -2.80
CA ALA A 22 -2.95 10.55 -1.98
C ALA A 22 -4.35 11.03 -2.41
N HIS A 23 -4.62 11.09 -3.72
CA HIS A 23 -5.93 11.44 -4.26
C HIS A 23 -6.99 10.40 -3.87
N ASP A 24 -6.68 9.12 -4.04
CA ASP A 24 -7.65 8.07 -3.76
C ASP A 24 -7.89 7.87 -2.27
N PHE A 25 -6.87 8.10 -1.43
CA PHE A 25 -7.06 8.21 0.02
C PHE A 25 -8.05 9.34 0.36
N GLN A 26 -7.87 10.53 -0.22
CA GLN A 26 -8.80 11.64 0.00
C GLN A 26 -10.22 11.23 -0.37
N ASN A 27 -10.43 10.71 -1.59
CA ASN A 27 -11.77 10.33 -2.03
C ASN A 27 -12.41 9.26 -1.14
N ALA A 28 -11.61 8.30 -0.67
CA ALA A 28 -12.08 7.26 0.23
C ALA A 28 -12.48 7.77 1.62
N MET A 29 -11.89 8.89 2.07
CA MET A 29 -12.06 9.46 3.42
C MET A 29 -12.92 10.72 3.47
N THR A 30 -13.21 11.36 2.34
CA THR A 30 -14.12 12.51 2.27
C THR A 30 -15.46 12.17 2.91
N GLY A 31 -15.91 13.02 3.83
CA GLY A 31 -17.13 12.81 4.61
C GLY A 31 -17.02 11.77 5.74
N LYS A 32 -15.84 11.14 5.93
CA LYS A 32 -15.53 10.22 7.04
C LYS A 32 -14.52 10.80 8.02
N LEU A 33 -13.57 11.60 7.53
CA LEU A 33 -12.57 12.33 8.31
C LEU A 33 -12.70 13.83 8.01
N ASP A 34 -12.18 14.66 8.92
CA ASP A 34 -12.09 16.10 8.70
C ASP A 34 -11.00 16.45 7.66
N ASP A 35 -11.17 17.58 6.99
CA ASP A 35 -10.29 18.02 5.90
C ASP A 35 -8.85 18.26 6.33
N ALA A 36 -8.63 18.66 7.59
CA ALA A 36 -7.28 18.90 8.12
C ALA A 36 -6.53 17.57 8.29
N THR A 37 -7.19 16.55 8.84
CA THR A 37 -6.65 15.19 8.92
C THR A 37 -6.35 14.63 7.54
N ILE A 38 -7.29 14.75 6.59
CA ILE A 38 -7.08 14.28 5.21
C ILE A 38 -5.89 14.99 4.58
N SER A 39 -5.81 16.31 4.69
CA SER A 39 -4.72 17.12 4.13
C SER A 39 -3.37 16.78 4.74
N SER A 40 -3.32 16.51 6.04
CA SER A 40 -2.11 16.09 6.75
C SER A 40 -1.59 14.75 6.23
N VAL A 41 -2.46 13.75 6.09
CA VAL A 41 -2.08 12.42 5.57
C VAL A 41 -1.63 12.52 4.12
N LYS A 42 -2.35 13.27 3.27
CA LYS A 42 -1.93 13.52 1.87
C LYS A 42 -0.52 14.11 1.80
N LYS A 43 -0.25 15.14 2.60
CA LYS A 43 1.06 15.80 2.64
C LYS A 43 2.16 14.79 3.01
N GLN A 44 1.90 13.93 3.98
CA GLN A 44 2.86 12.90 4.42
C GLN A 44 3.09 11.82 3.36
N ILE A 45 2.05 11.37 2.65
CA ILE A 45 2.19 10.44 1.52
C ILE A 45 3.10 11.06 0.44
N LEU A 46 2.89 12.33 0.11
CA LEU A 46 3.63 13.02 -0.94
C LEU A 46 5.07 13.39 -0.53
N SER A 47 5.31 13.63 0.76
CA SER A 47 6.62 14.08 1.25
C SER A 47 7.62 12.95 1.53
N ALA A 48 7.14 11.70 1.68
CA ALA A 48 8.02 10.57 1.94
C ALA A 48 9.05 10.42 0.81
N SER A 49 10.33 10.46 1.19
CA SER A 49 11.44 10.54 0.23
C SER A 49 12.21 9.23 0.10
N THR A 50 12.19 8.40 1.15
CA THR A 50 12.90 7.12 1.18
C THR A 50 11.98 5.97 0.82
N ALA A 51 12.41 5.15 -0.13
CA ALA A 51 11.71 3.96 -0.60
C ALA A 51 12.50 2.69 -0.23
N TYR A 52 11.79 1.69 0.28
CA TYR A 52 12.32 0.38 0.64
C TYR A 52 11.65 -0.70 -0.22
N PRO A 53 12.40 -1.40 -1.10
CA PRO A 53 11.84 -2.48 -1.91
C PRO A 53 11.15 -3.53 -1.07
N ALA A 54 9.95 -3.94 -1.48
CA ALA A 54 9.12 -4.89 -0.76
C ALA A 54 8.34 -5.80 -1.72
N ASN A 55 7.91 -6.95 -1.19
CA ASN A 55 6.88 -7.76 -1.83
C ASN A 55 5.73 -7.92 -0.86
N GLY A 56 4.54 -8.19 -1.37
CA GLY A 56 3.39 -8.47 -0.54
C GLY A 56 2.45 -9.48 -1.16
N SER A 57 1.38 -9.74 -0.42
CA SER A 57 0.27 -10.55 -0.88
C SER A 57 -1.02 -10.06 -0.24
N VAL A 58 -2.12 -10.31 -0.93
CA VAL A 58 -3.47 -10.09 -0.41
C VAL A 58 -4.30 -11.35 -0.61
N ALA A 59 -5.14 -11.68 0.37
CA ALA A 59 -6.22 -12.62 0.24
C ALA A 59 -7.52 -11.96 0.73
N SER A 60 -8.60 -12.07 -0.04
CA SER A 60 -9.90 -11.49 0.25
C SER A 60 -11.00 -12.56 0.22
N MET A 61 -11.80 -12.55 1.28
CA MET A 61 -13.08 -13.23 1.41
C MET A 61 -14.22 -12.20 1.45
N ILE A 62 -14.20 -11.24 0.50
CA ILE A 62 -15.16 -10.14 0.31
C ILE A 62 -15.10 -9.10 1.44
N PHE A 63 -15.48 -9.49 2.65
CA PHE A 63 -15.53 -8.59 3.82
C PHE A 63 -14.32 -8.73 4.74
N TYR A 64 -13.51 -9.76 4.56
CA TYR A 64 -12.30 -10.00 5.33
C TYR A 64 -11.10 -10.08 4.39
N LEU A 65 -10.07 -9.28 4.67
CA LEU A 65 -8.84 -9.27 3.92
C LEU A 65 -7.65 -9.51 4.83
N GLN A 66 -6.68 -10.26 4.31
CA GLN A 66 -5.38 -10.45 4.95
C GLN A 66 -4.29 -9.96 3.99
N PHE A 67 -3.38 -9.15 4.54
CA PHE A 67 -2.24 -8.60 3.84
C PHE A 67 -0.94 -9.05 4.50
N GLN A 68 0.05 -9.35 3.67
CA GLN A 68 1.45 -9.44 4.10
C GLN A 68 2.28 -8.50 3.25
N VAL A 69 3.20 -7.77 3.87
CA VAL A 69 4.19 -6.93 3.17
C VAL A 69 5.56 -7.16 3.81
N THR A 70 6.52 -7.67 3.06
CA THR A 70 7.88 -7.94 3.51
C THR A 70 8.84 -6.97 2.84
N VAL A 71 9.52 -6.15 3.64
CA VAL A 71 10.63 -5.33 3.18
C VAL A 71 11.83 -6.24 2.87
N LYS A 72 12.42 -6.09 1.68
CA LYS A 72 13.53 -6.92 1.18
C LYS A 72 14.81 -6.67 1.98
N ASN A 73 15.85 -7.45 1.68
CA ASN A 73 17.19 -7.33 2.26
C ASN A 73 17.22 -7.48 3.80
N GLY A 74 16.44 -8.42 4.33
CA GLY A 74 16.37 -8.70 5.77
C GLY A 74 15.45 -7.76 6.56
N GLY A 75 14.59 -6.99 5.89
CA GLY A 75 13.57 -6.17 6.53
C GLY A 75 12.44 -6.99 7.18
N LYS A 76 11.56 -6.31 7.90
CA LYS A 76 10.45 -6.93 8.62
C LYS A 76 9.27 -7.24 7.71
N THR A 77 8.39 -8.11 8.19
CA THR A 77 7.11 -8.40 7.54
C THR A 77 5.95 -7.80 8.33
N PHE A 78 5.17 -6.95 7.67
CA PHE A 78 3.87 -6.53 8.16
C PHE A 78 2.85 -7.65 7.95
N ASN A 79 2.07 -7.94 9.00
CA ASN A 79 0.95 -8.85 8.96
C ASN A 79 -0.32 -8.10 9.33
N GLY A 80 -1.19 -7.85 8.34
CA GLY A 80 -2.41 -7.07 8.49
C GLY A 80 -3.66 -7.89 8.26
N LYS A 81 -4.70 -7.62 9.04
CA LYS A 81 -6.06 -8.14 8.85
C LYS A 81 -7.03 -6.98 8.89
N GLY A 82 -7.95 -6.94 7.94
CA GLY A 82 -8.88 -5.84 7.83
C GLY A 82 -10.22 -6.25 7.26
N GLY A 83 -11.16 -5.31 7.35
CA GLY A 83 -12.47 -5.41 6.74
C GLY A 83 -12.71 -4.25 5.78
N GLY A 84 -13.56 -4.50 4.80
CA GLY A 84 -13.92 -3.54 3.76
C GLY A 84 -14.90 -4.16 2.79
N ILE A 85 -15.31 -3.39 1.79
CA ILE A 85 -16.06 -3.93 0.65
C ILE A 85 -15.03 -4.24 -0.43
N SER A 86 -14.88 -5.52 -0.78
CA SER A 86 -13.95 -5.94 -1.82
C SER A 86 -14.45 -7.13 -2.65
N SER A 87 -13.86 -7.33 -3.83
CA SER A 87 -14.02 -8.59 -4.57
C SER A 87 -13.27 -9.74 -3.88
N PRO A 88 -13.77 -10.99 -3.99
CA PRO A 88 -13.05 -12.15 -3.49
C PRO A 88 -11.79 -12.44 -4.34
N GLY A 89 -10.82 -13.12 -3.74
CA GLY A 89 -9.65 -13.67 -4.43
C GLY A 89 -8.35 -13.35 -3.73
N GLY A 90 -7.27 -13.22 -4.49
CA GLY A 90 -5.95 -12.93 -3.93
C GLY A 90 -4.93 -12.62 -5.00
N GLY A 91 -3.73 -12.27 -4.57
CA GLY A 91 -2.68 -11.86 -5.48
C GLY A 91 -1.35 -11.62 -4.80
N ALA A 92 -0.30 -11.58 -5.62
CA ALA A 92 1.01 -11.11 -5.24
C ALA A 92 1.13 -9.61 -5.55
N LEU A 93 1.84 -8.90 -4.68
CA LEU A 93 2.03 -7.46 -4.73
C LEU A 93 3.53 -7.19 -4.83
N PHE A 94 3.95 -6.31 -5.75
CA PHE A 94 5.35 -5.96 -5.92
C PHE A 94 5.49 -4.44 -5.94
N GLY A 95 6.33 -3.91 -5.05
CA GLY A 95 6.44 -2.46 -4.89
C GLY A 95 7.38 -2.04 -3.79
N ASP A 96 7.08 -0.90 -3.19
CA ASP A 96 7.96 -0.24 -2.25
C ASP A 96 7.20 0.25 -1.02
N VAL A 97 7.87 0.20 0.13
CA VAL A 97 7.44 0.87 1.36
C VAL A 97 8.12 2.23 1.42
N TYR A 98 7.33 3.30 1.42
CA TYR A 98 7.78 4.67 1.55
C TYR A 98 7.64 5.13 2.99
N THR A 99 8.75 5.52 3.61
CA THR A 99 8.82 6.14 4.95
C THR A 99 10.19 6.75 5.16
N ASP A 100 10.29 7.87 5.87
CA ASP A 100 11.58 8.47 6.24
C ASP A 100 12.09 7.95 7.60
N ASP A 101 11.30 7.13 8.31
CA ASP A 101 11.70 6.52 9.59
C ASP A 101 11.18 5.06 9.67
N ILE A 102 11.94 4.16 9.05
CA ILE A 102 11.61 2.73 8.98
C ILE A 102 11.54 2.07 10.37
N ASN A 103 12.33 2.53 11.32
CA ASN A 103 12.34 1.99 12.68
C ASN A 103 11.06 2.37 13.42
N ARG A 104 10.61 3.62 13.29
CA ARG A 104 9.32 4.06 13.84
C ARG A 104 8.15 3.36 13.16
N LEU A 105 8.20 3.17 11.84
CA LEU A 105 7.20 2.39 11.11
C LEU A 105 7.05 1.00 11.72
N TYR A 106 8.16 0.28 11.86
CA TYR A 106 8.19 -1.06 12.42
C TYR A 106 7.69 -1.13 13.87
N ALA A 107 8.14 -0.22 14.72
CA ALA A 107 7.83 -0.26 16.15
C ALA A 107 6.39 0.15 16.48
N ASN A 108 5.80 1.07 15.71
CA ASN A 108 4.59 1.78 16.13
C ASN A 108 3.36 1.52 15.28
N THR A 109 3.46 0.81 14.16
CA THR A 109 2.28 0.48 13.35
C THR A 109 1.34 -0.43 14.14
N VAL A 110 0.08 -0.01 14.25
CA VAL A 110 -1.00 -0.80 14.88
C VAL A 110 -2.20 -0.98 13.97
N SER A 111 -2.38 -0.10 13.00
CA SER A 111 -3.50 -0.12 12.07
C SER A 111 -3.10 0.21 10.65
N MET A 112 -3.99 -0.13 9.72
CA MET A 112 -3.82 0.12 8.31
C MET A 112 -5.11 0.61 7.66
N GLN A 113 -4.96 1.39 6.60
CA GLN A 113 -5.99 1.61 5.59
C GLN A 113 -5.46 1.05 4.27
N PHE A 114 -6.31 0.38 3.48
CA PHE A 114 -5.90 -0.14 2.19
C PHE A 114 -6.83 0.34 1.09
N ASN A 115 -6.24 0.52 -0.09
CA ASN A 115 -6.95 0.66 -1.35
C ASN A 115 -6.38 -0.37 -2.33
N CYS A 116 -7.24 -1.28 -2.78
CA CYS A 116 -6.95 -2.23 -3.83
C CYS A 116 -7.71 -1.81 -5.08
N ALA A 117 -6.99 -1.50 -6.15
CA ALA A 117 -7.49 -1.36 -7.50
C ALA A 117 -6.87 -2.46 -8.37
N PHE A 118 -7.49 -2.76 -9.52
CA PHE A 118 -6.96 -3.80 -10.41
C PHE A 118 -5.54 -3.51 -10.90
N ALA A 119 -5.18 -2.23 -11.06
CA ALA A 119 -3.85 -1.83 -11.51
C ALA A 119 -2.83 -1.69 -10.36
N TYR A 120 -3.29 -1.40 -9.14
CA TYR A 120 -2.40 -1.10 -8.02
C TYR A 120 -3.02 -1.40 -6.66
N THR A 121 -2.17 -1.67 -5.67
CA THR A 121 -2.58 -1.76 -4.26
C THR A 121 -1.73 -0.83 -3.44
N SER A 122 -2.39 -0.05 -2.58
CA SER A 122 -1.74 0.77 -1.55
C SER A 122 -2.21 0.38 -0.15
N ILE A 123 -1.29 0.44 0.81
CA ILE A 123 -1.56 0.25 2.23
C ILE A 123 -0.89 1.39 2.99
N LEU A 124 -1.68 2.15 3.74
CA LEU A 124 -1.21 3.20 4.63
C LEU A 124 -1.09 2.63 6.04
N PHE A 125 0.04 2.88 6.71
CA PHE A 125 0.33 2.36 8.05
C PHE A 125 0.23 3.47 9.09
N PHE A 126 -0.50 3.23 10.18
CA PHE A 126 -0.75 4.24 11.20
C PHE A 126 -0.32 3.78 12.59
N ASP A 127 0.12 4.75 13.39
CA ASP A 127 0.29 4.54 14.83
C ASP A 127 -1.04 4.59 15.60
N LYS A 128 -0.96 4.30 16.89
CA LYS A 128 -2.07 4.31 17.85
C LYS A 128 -2.75 5.68 18.03
N SER A 129 -2.11 6.75 17.56
CA SER A 129 -2.66 8.10 17.54
C SER A 129 -3.12 8.51 16.13
N SER A 130 -3.24 7.55 15.20
CA SER A 130 -3.65 7.76 13.81
C SER A 130 -2.70 8.63 12.99
N ASN A 131 -1.44 8.76 13.40
CA ASN A 131 -0.43 9.42 12.56
C ASN A 131 0.05 8.44 11.49
N LEU A 132 0.20 8.93 10.25
CA LEU A 132 0.79 8.14 9.18
C LEU A 132 2.27 7.88 9.48
N LEU A 133 2.69 6.62 9.37
CA LEU A 133 4.08 6.20 9.55
C LEU A 133 4.76 5.88 8.21
N GLY A 134 3.98 5.55 7.19
CA GLY A 134 4.46 5.20 5.87
C GLY A 134 3.36 4.61 5.00
N SER A 135 3.72 4.28 3.77
CA SER A 135 2.81 3.64 2.81
C SER A 135 3.52 2.54 2.03
N PHE A 136 2.86 1.41 1.82
CA PHE A 136 3.24 0.45 0.80
C PHE A 136 2.47 0.77 -0.48
N GLN A 137 3.17 0.80 -1.62
CA GLN A 137 2.57 1.05 -2.92
C GLN A 137 3.09 0.02 -3.90
N SER A 138 2.18 -0.64 -4.60
CA SER A 138 2.53 -1.79 -5.43
C SER A 138 1.71 -1.85 -6.71
N GLY A 139 2.36 -2.27 -7.79
CA GLY A 139 1.64 -2.82 -8.92
C GLY A 139 0.93 -4.09 -8.46
N SER A 140 -0.35 -4.23 -8.78
CA SER A 140 -1.15 -5.35 -8.30
C SER A 140 -1.25 -6.43 -9.37
N VAL A 141 -0.81 -7.65 -9.04
CA VAL A 141 -1.18 -8.87 -9.77
C VAL A 141 -2.22 -9.59 -8.91
N SER A 142 -3.40 -8.97 -8.81
CA SER A 142 -4.45 -9.37 -7.88
C SER A 142 -5.83 -9.25 -8.53
N THR A 143 -6.75 -10.13 -8.14
CA THR A 143 -8.17 -10.03 -8.49
C THR A 143 -8.96 -9.20 -7.47
N VAL A 144 -8.30 -8.71 -6.42
CA VAL A 144 -8.92 -7.99 -5.31
C VAL A 144 -9.00 -6.50 -5.65
N ALA A 145 -10.21 -5.96 -5.68
CA ALA A 145 -10.49 -4.53 -5.73
C ALA A 145 -11.39 -4.16 -4.54
N GLY A 146 -11.10 -3.06 -3.85
CA GLY A 146 -11.84 -2.64 -2.67
C GLY A 146 -11.06 -1.70 -1.75
N VAL A 147 -11.79 -1.07 -0.83
CA VAL A 147 -11.24 -0.13 0.15
C VAL A 147 -11.67 -0.56 1.54
N GLY A 148 -10.77 -0.41 2.51
CA GLY A 148 -11.07 -0.73 3.89
C GLY A 148 -9.93 -0.40 4.82
N GLY A 149 -9.96 -1.01 5.99
CA GLY A 149 -8.92 -0.83 7.00
C GLY A 149 -8.95 -1.95 8.03
N GLY A 150 -7.98 -1.91 8.94
CA GLY A 150 -7.83 -2.95 9.95
C GLY A 150 -6.62 -2.77 10.83
N SER A 151 -6.24 -3.85 11.49
CA SER A 151 -5.11 -3.91 12.41
C SER A 151 -3.96 -4.72 11.83
N GLY A 152 -2.74 -4.38 12.22
CA GLY A 152 -1.57 -5.18 11.89
C GLY A 152 -0.31 -4.63 12.54
N SER A 153 0.76 -5.41 12.46
CA SER A 153 2.06 -5.05 13.03
C SER A 153 3.19 -5.65 12.21
N TRP A 154 4.40 -5.14 12.42
CA TRP A 154 5.62 -5.64 11.80
C TRP A 154 6.34 -6.63 12.72
N SER A 155 6.82 -7.75 12.17
CA SER A 155 7.66 -8.74 12.87
C SER A 155 8.88 -9.07 12.05
#